data_AF-A0A9E5LHK3-F1
#
_entry.id   AF-A0A9E5LHK3-F1
#
_cell.length_a   1.000
_cell.length_b   1.000
_cell.length_c   1.000
_cell.angle_alpha   90.00
_cell.angle_beta   90.00
_cell.angle_gamma   90.00
#
_symmetry.space_group_name_H-M   'P 1'
#
loop_
_entity.id
_entity.type
_entity.pdbx_description
1 polymer ?
#
loop_
_entity_poly.entity_id
_entity_poly.type
_entity_poly.pdbx_seq_one_letter_code
_entity_poly.pdbx_strand_id
1 'polypeptide(L)'
;MTPLKLALLRLNLNRHQVAFWEAKIQYAIRLAATTEQFDRHSLAAEKNLVSVELAKLELLLKNKIDVAAISNQWKAASPQARILVNFEIRHFLKDNTVFEDFDLHIIQNQHLMLRAIKSAHAWLKSKRGLAAGVKATEIIHAISAIYREITHEKPDIASGPIGENTIPSLFEQLLLAALREGNIDIKAQSARKLWKKIQTIDQAN
;
A
#
# COMPACT_ATOMS: atom_id res chain seq x y z
N MET A 1 2.64 -2.77 -26.63
CA MET A 1 1.82 -3.33 -25.52
C MET A 1 2.72 -3.40 -24.29
N THR A 2 2.34 -2.78 -23.17
CA THR A 2 3.18 -2.75 -21.96
C THR A 2 3.20 -4.13 -21.28
N PRO A 3 4.26 -4.48 -20.52
CA PRO A 3 4.28 -5.69 -19.70
C PRO A 3 3.09 -5.77 -18.73
N LEU A 4 2.68 -4.63 -18.17
CA LEU A 4 1.54 -4.54 -17.26
C LEU A 4 0.21 -4.90 -17.94
N LYS A 5 -0.05 -4.32 -19.13
CA LYS A 5 -1.24 -4.64 -19.91
C LYS A 5 -1.29 -6.10 -20.33
N LEU A 6 -0.16 -6.70 -20.69
CA LEU A 6 -0.07 -8.13 -21.01
C LEU A 6 -0.38 -9.00 -19.78
N ALA A 7 0.15 -8.65 -18.61
CA ALA A 7 -0.12 -9.40 -17.38
C ALA A 7 -1.60 -9.33 -16.98
N LEU A 8 -2.25 -8.18 -17.12
CA LEU A 8 -3.69 -8.01 -16.87
C LEU A 8 -4.56 -8.81 -17.86
N LEU A 9 -4.19 -8.87 -19.14
CA LEU A 9 -4.89 -9.70 -20.13
C LEU A 9 -4.86 -11.19 -19.78
N ARG A 10 -3.80 -11.67 -19.13
CA ARG A 10 -3.68 -13.07 -18.67
C ARG A 10 -4.59 -13.40 -17.49
N LEU A 11 -5.21 -12.40 -16.85
CA LEU A 11 -6.24 -12.58 -15.82
C LEU A 11 -7.65 -12.74 -16.40
N ASN A 12 -7.79 -13.01 -17.71
CA ASN A 12 -9.06 -13.15 -18.42
C ASN A 12 -9.99 -11.92 -18.33
N LEU A 13 -9.39 -10.73 -18.20
CA LEU A 13 -10.10 -9.45 -18.15
C LEU A 13 -10.49 -8.97 -19.56
N ASN A 14 -11.68 -8.39 -19.69
CA ASN A 14 -12.06 -7.71 -20.93
C ASN A 14 -11.29 -6.38 -21.09
N ARG A 15 -11.31 -5.78 -22.29
CA ARG A 15 -10.52 -4.57 -22.60
C ARG A 15 -10.82 -3.38 -21.68
N HIS A 16 -12.07 -3.19 -21.26
CA HIS A 16 -12.45 -2.10 -20.36
C HIS A 16 -11.95 -2.35 -18.94
N GLN A 17 -12.06 -3.58 -18.45
CA GLN A 17 -11.50 -3.99 -17.16
C GLN A 17 -9.99 -3.84 -17.14
N VAL A 18 -9.29 -4.23 -18.21
CA VAL A 18 -7.83 -4.04 -18.32
C VAL A 18 -7.46 -2.57 -18.18
N ALA A 19 -8.13 -1.66 -18.90
CA ALA A 19 -7.84 -0.22 -18.81
C ALA A 19 -8.10 0.34 -17.40
N PHE A 20 -9.20 -0.08 -16.76
CA PHE A 20 -9.51 0.31 -15.38
C PHE A 20 -8.43 -0.15 -14.40
N TRP A 21 -8.03 -1.42 -14.46
CA TRP A 21 -7.04 -1.99 -13.55
C TRP A 21 -5.63 -1.47 -13.84
N GLU A 22 -5.28 -1.20 -15.09
CA GLU A 22 -4.03 -0.55 -15.48
C GLU A 22 -3.93 0.83 -14.82
N ALA A 23 -5.00 1.64 -14.89
CA ALA A 23 -5.04 2.96 -14.25
C ALA A 23 -4.93 2.87 -12.72
N LYS A 24 -5.63 1.91 -12.08
CA LYS A 24 -5.54 1.64 -10.63
C LYS A 24 -4.11 1.27 -10.21
N ILE A 25 -3.44 0.40 -10.97
CA ILE A 25 -2.05 0.00 -10.69
C ILE A 25 -1.09 1.16 -10.87
N GLN A 26 -1.23 1.95 -11.93
CA GLN A 26 -0.40 3.14 -12.15
C GLN A 26 -0.57 4.18 -11.04
N TYR A 27 -1.78 4.36 -10.54
CA TYR A 27 -2.04 5.21 -9.39
C TYR A 27 -1.34 4.68 -8.12
N ALA A 28 -1.42 3.38 -7.84
CA ALA A 28 -0.72 2.77 -6.71
C ALA A 28 0.80 2.92 -6.81
N ILE A 29 1.38 2.75 -8.00
CA ILE A 29 2.81 2.97 -8.25
C ILE A 29 3.21 4.43 -8.00
N ARG A 30 2.36 5.39 -8.39
CA ARG A 30 2.58 6.81 -8.13
C ARG A 30 2.58 7.10 -6.63
N LEU A 31 1.60 6.59 -5.89
CA LEU A 31 1.55 6.72 -4.43
C LEU A 31 2.82 6.16 -3.78
N ALA A 32 3.24 4.96 -4.18
CA ALA A 32 4.46 4.32 -3.70
C ALA A 32 5.72 5.19 -3.94
N ALA A 33 5.79 5.85 -5.10
CA ALA A 33 6.88 6.78 -5.39
C ALA A 33 6.83 8.03 -4.48
N THR A 34 5.64 8.58 -4.24
CA THR A 34 5.46 9.73 -3.36
C THR A 34 5.82 9.41 -1.91
N THR A 35 5.42 8.25 -1.39
CA THR A 35 5.78 7.85 -0.03
C THR A 35 7.28 7.60 0.11
N GLU A 36 7.92 6.98 -0.89
CA GLU A 36 9.38 6.82 -0.88
C GLU A 36 10.11 8.16 -0.95
N GLN A 37 9.63 9.11 -1.75
CA GLN A 37 10.19 10.45 -1.79
C GLN A 37 10.07 11.14 -0.42
N PHE A 38 8.91 11.01 0.23
CA PHE A 38 8.70 11.51 1.58
C PHE A 38 9.63 10.84 2.59
N ASP A 39 9.80 9.52 2.54
CA ASP A 39 10.71 8.80 3.43
C ASP A 39 12.17 9.29 3.31
N ARG A 40 12.66 9.38 2.07
CA ARG A 40 14.06 9.69 1.73
C ARG A 40 14.43 11.16 1.87
N HIS A 41 13.53 12.07 1.51
CA HIS A 41 13.87 13.48 1.30
C HIS A 41 13.19 14.44 2.29
N SER A 42 12.25 13.99 3.11
CA SER A 42 11.58 14.92 4.03
C SER A 42 12.52 15.45 5.09
N LEU A 43 12.53 16.78 5.21
CA LEU A 43 13.25 17.46 6.28
C LEU A 43 12.61 17.14 7.63
N ALA A 44 13.38 17.27 8.71
CA ALA A 44 12.86 17.08 10.07
C ALA A 44 11.62 17.95 10.35
N ALA A 45 11.56 19.17 9.79
CA ALA A 45 10.42 20.07 9.90
C ALA A 45 9.14 19.49 9.27
N GLU A 46 9.24 18.90 8.07
CA GLU A 46 8.10 18.27 7.39
C GLU A 46 7.62 17.03 8.14
N LYS A 47 8.55 16.19 8.61
CA LYS A 47 8.20 15.03 9.45
C LYS A 47 7.52 15.47 10.75
N ASN A 48 7.96 16.57 11.35
CA ASN A 48 7.33 17.14 12.54
C ASN A 48 5.93 17.70 12.27
N LEU A 49 5.70 18.37 11.13
CA LEU A 49 4.38 18.85 10.73
C LEU A 49 3.39 17.69 10.58
N VAL A 50 3.77 16.65 9.82
CA VAL A 50 2.94 15.44 9.68
C VAL A 50 2.70 14.78 11.03
N SER A 51 3.72 14.69 11.89
CA SER A 51 3.58 14.15 13.25
C SER A 51 2.53 14.91 14.09
N VAL A 52 2.52 16.24 14.03
CA VAL A 52 1.53 17.08 14.72
C VAL A 52 0.12 16.86 14.16
N GLU A 53 -0.03 16.74 12.84
CA GLU A 53 -1.32 16.45 12.20
C GLU A 53 -1.88 15.09 12.64
N LEU A 54 -1.03 14.05 12.68
CA LEU A 54 -1.40 12.72 13.15
C LEU A 54 -1.78 12.73 14.64
N ALA A 55 -1.04 13.45 15.48
CA ALA A 55 -1.35 13.57 16.91
C ALA A 55 -2.72 14.24 17.15
N LYS A 56 -3.08 15.24 16.34
CA LYS A 56 -4.42 15.86 16.38
C LYS A 56 -5.51 14.86 16.02
N LEU A 57 -5.35 14.12 14.91
CA LEU A 57 -6.30 13.07 14.51
C LEU A 57 -6.42 11.97 15.58
N GLU A 58 -5.30 11.53 16.14
CA GLU A 58 -5.27 10.53 17.22
C GLU A 58 -6.06 11.01 18.45
N LEU A 59 -5.88 12.27 18.85
CA LEU A 59 -6.59 12.86 19.98
C LEU A 59 -8.10 12.91 19.74
N LEU A 60 -8.53 13.32 18.54
CA LEU A 60 -9.94 13.38 18.17
C LEU A 60 -10.61 12.00 18.24
N LEU A 61 -9.93 10.97 17.71
CA LEU A 61 -10.43 9.59 17.74
C LEU A 61 -10.44 8.99 19.16
N LYS A 62 -9.46 9.30 20.01
CA LYS A 62 -9.44 8.81 21.41
C LYS A 62 -10.55 9.40 22.26
N ASN A 63 -10.82 10.69 22.09
CA ASN A 63 -11.74 11.43 22.93
C ASN A 63 -13.21 11.27 22.49
N LYS A 64 -13.49 10.37 21.52
CA LYS A 64 -14.83 10.15 20.94
C LYS A 64 -15.47 11.47 20.49
N ILE A 65 -14.66 12.37 19.91
CA ILE A 65 -15.13 13.67 19.44
C ILE A 65 -16.01 13.48 18.21
N ASP A 66 -16.96 14.41 18.01
CA ASP A 66 -17.89 14.45 16.88
C ASP A 66 -17.21 14.07 15.55
N VAL A 67 -17.85 13.15 14.82
CA VAL A 67 -17.45 12.67 13.50
C VAL A 67 -17.17 13.83 12.54
N ALA A 68 -17.93 14.93 12.65
CA ALA A 68 -17.71 16.13 11.84
C ALA A 68 -16.31 16.73 12.08
N ALA A 69 -15.84 16.77 13.32
CA ALA A 69 -14.51 17.29 13.65
C ALA A 69 -13.40 16.39 13.10
N ILE A 70 -13.57 15.07 13.17
CA ILE A 70 -12.61 14.10 12.61
C ILE A 70 -12.55 14.26 11.09
N SER A 71 -13.70 14.33 10.41
CA SER A 71 -13.77 14.52 8.95
C SER A 71 -13.14 15.84 8.51
N ASN A 72 -13.42 16.93 9.23
CA ASN A 72 -12.82 18.24 8.94
C ASN A 72 -11.30 18.22 9.15
N GLN A 73 -10.82 17.60 10.22
CA GLN A 73 -9.39 17.47 10.47
C GLN A 73 -8.71 16.61 9.40
N TRP A 74 -9.35 15.54 8.94
CA TRP A 74 -8.84 14.72 7.83
C TRP A 74 -8.74 15.53 6.53
N LYS A 75 -9.80 16.28 6.18
CA LYS A 75 -9.83 17.17 5.01
C LYS A 75 -8.85 18.34 5.09
N ALA A 76 -8.42 18.72 6.29
CA ALA A 76 -7.39 19.73 6.50
C ALA A 76 -5.96 19.15 6.53
N ALA A 77 -5.81 17.83 6.75
CA ALA A 77 -4.51 17.18 6.83
C ALA A 77 -3.74 17.30 5.51
N SER A 78 -2.41 17.38 5.59
CA SER A 78 -1.55 17.45 4.41
C SER A 78 -1.68 16.20 3.54
N PRO A 79 -1.39 16.30 2.22
CA PRO A 79 -1.34 15.13 1.34
C PRO A 79 -0.44 14.02 1.89
N GLN A 80 0.68 14.37 2.51
CA GLN A 80 1.65 13.43 3.10
C GLN A 80 1.05 12.67 4.27
N ALA A 81 0.35 13.36 5.19
CA ALA A 81 -0.35 12.71 6.30
C ALA A 81 -1.43 11.74 5.78
N ARG A 82 -2.19 12.14 4.76
CA ARG A 82 -3.22 11.26 4.18
C ARG A 82 -2.63 10.04 3.48
N ILE A 83 -1.55 10.23 2.73
CA ILE A 83 -0.83 9.13 2.07
C ILE A 83 -0.35 8.12 3.11
N LEU A 84 0.26 8.59 4.20
CA LEU A 84 0.81 7.71 5.23
C LEU A 84 -0.28 6.96 6.00
N VAL A 85 -1.38 7.64 6.38
CA VAL A 85 -2.51 6.96 7.04
C VAL A 85 -3.18 5.95 6.10
N ASN A 86 -3.46 6.33 4.86
CA ASN A 86 -4.06 5.42 3.88
C ASN A 86 -3.11 4.26 3.52
N PHE A 87 -1.80 4.47 3.58
CA PHE A 87 -0.81 3.40 3.48
C PHE A 87 -0.99 2.38 4.61
N GLU A 88 -1.06 2.83 5.86
CA GLU A 88 -1.24 1.96 7.03
C GLU A 88 -2.60 1.25 7.05
N ILE A 89 -3.67 1.90 6.56
CA ILE A 89 -4.99 1.27 6.40
C ILE A 89 -4.90 0.08 5.45
N ARG A 90 -4.40 0.32 4.21
CA ARG A 90 -4.26 -0.73 3.20
C ARG A 90 -3.33 -1.85 3.67
N HIS A 91 -2.26 -1.48 4.36
CA HIS A 91 -1.30 -2.44 4.92
C HIS A 91 -1.96 -3.34 5.97
N PHE A 92 -2.68 -2.75 6.93
CA PHE A 92 -3.35 -3.49 8.00
C PHE A 92 -4.49 -4.38 7.48
N LEU A 93 -5.34 -3.85 6.60
CA LEU A 93 -6.51 -4.58 6.09
C LEU A 93 -6.18 -5.51 4.93
N LYS A 94 -5.01 -5.33 4.31
CA LYS A 94 -4.57 -6.08 3.13
C LYS A 94 -5.56 -5.94 1.98
N ASP A 95 -6.14 -4.76 1.80
CA ASP A 95 -7.08 -4.39 0.75
C ASP A 95 -6.76 -2.97 0.22
N ASN A 96 -7.55 -2.45 -0.71
CA ASN A 96 -7.38 -1.08 -1.23
C ASN A 96 -8.19 -0.04 -0.45
N THR A 97 -8.70 -0.38 0.73
CA THR A 97 -9.54 0.51 1.53
C THR A 97 -8.74 1.74 1.96
N VAL A 98 -9.38 2.90 1.89
CA VAL A 98 -8.84 4.19 2.34
C VAL A 98 -9.71 4.79 3.43
N PHE A 99 -9.22 5.83 4.09
CA PHE A 99 -9.93 6.53 5.16
C PHE A 99 -11.35 6.94 4.73
N GLU A 100 -11.51 7.40 3.49
CA GLU A 100 -12.78 7.84 2.93
C GLU A 100 -13.84 6.73 2.81
N ASP A 101 -13.43 5.46 2.83
CA ASP A 101 -14.36 4.32 2.70
C ASP A 101 -15.02 3.97 4.05
N PHE A 102 -14.57 4.54 5.16
CA PHE A 102 -15.08 4.23 6.49
C PHE A 102 -16.21 5.17 6.92
N ASP A 103 -17.32 4.57 7.35
CA ASP A 103 -18.31 5.27 8.16
C ASP A 103 -17.77 5.46 9.59
N LEU A 104 -17.39 6.70 9.93
CA LEU A 104 -16.88 7.05 11.24
C LEU A 104 -17.96 7.08 12.33
N HIS A 105 -19.26 6.97 12.01
CA HIS A 105 -20.29 6.76 13.03
C HIS A 105 -20.21 5.34 13.64
N ILE A 106 -19.50 4.41 12.98
CA ILE A 106 -19.26 3.06 13.48
C ILE A 106 -18.01 3.04 14.35
N ILE A 107 -18.17 2.69 15.64
CA ILE A 107 -17.08 2.66 16.63
C ILE A 107 -15.92 1.73 16.19
N GLN A 108 -16.23 0.60 15.54
CA GLN A 108 -15.21 -0.31 15.04
C GLN A 108 -14.32 0.35 13.97
N ASN A 109 -14.91 1.15 13.08
CA ASN A 109 -14.17 1.90 12.08
C ASN A 109 -13.27 2.96 12.72
N GLN A 110 -13.75 3.65 13.76
CA GLN A 110 -12.91 4.59 14.53
C GLN A 110 -11.69 3.89 15.15
N HIS A 111 -11.85 2.68 15.69
CA HIS A 111 -10.71 1.90 16.22
C HIS A 111 -9.71 1.51 15.14
N LEU A 112 -10.19 1.12 13.96
CA LEU A 112 -9.33 0.83 12.80
C LEU A 112 -8.53 2.08 12.40
N MET A 113 -9.17 3.25 12.34
CA MET A 113 -8.51 4.51 12.03
C MET A 113 -7.47 4.89 13.08
N LEU A 114 -7.83 4.74 14.36
CA LEU A 114 -6.90 5.01 15.46
C LEU A 114 -5.67 4.10 15.39
N ARG A 115 -5.85 2.83 15.01
CA ARG A 115 -4.72 1.90 14.81
C ARG A 115 -3.84 2.36 13.65
N ALA A 116 -4.42 2.67 12.49
CA ALA A 116 -3.67 3.12 11.32
C ALA A 116 -2.87 4.41 11.60
N ILE A 117 -3.47 5.39 12.27
CA ILE A 117 -2.82 6.65 12.64
C ILE A 117 -1.66 6.41 13.61
N LYS A 118 -1.82 5.51 14.59
CA LYS A 118 -0.73 5.14 15.51
C LYS A 118 0.42 4.47 14.78
N SER A 119 0.14 3.57 13.84
CA SER A 119 1.16 2.95 12.99
C SER A 119 1.88 3.99 12.13
N ALA A 120 1.16 4.93 11.54
CA ALA A 120 1.73 6.03 10.75
C ALA A 120 2.67 6.89 11.61
N HIS A 121 2.26 7.20 12.84
CA HIS A 121 3.09 7.95 13.78
C HIS A 121 4.33 7.17 14.23
N ALA A 122 4.23 5.85 14.40
CA ALA A 122 5.38 4.98 14.67
C ALA A 122 6.33 4.92 13.47
N TRP A 123 5.78 4.86 12.25
CA TRP A 123 6.53 4.85 11.01
C TRP A 123 7.42 6.10 10.88
N LEU A 124 6.87 7.30 11.13
CA LEU A 124 7.62 8.58 11.09
C LEU A 124 8.84 8.60 12.02
N LYS A 125 8.75 7.90 13.15
CA LYS A 125 9.81 7.82 14.16
C LYS A 125 10.83 6.71 13.87
N SER A 126 10.47 5.75 13.04
CA SER A 126 11.34 4.65 12.69
C SER A 126 12.35 5.11 11.63
N LYS A 127 13.63 4.71 11.75
CA LYS A 127 14.59 4.79 10.64
C LYS A 127 14.25 3.81 9.49
N ARG A 128 13.13 3.10 9.60
CA ARG A 128 12.71 2.02 8.72
C ARG A 128 11.64 2.54 7.77
N GLY A 129 12.07 3.31 6.77
CA GLY A 129 11.62 2.96 5.44
C GLY A 129 11.96 1.48 5.26
N LEU A 130 10.95 0.63 5.03
CA LEU A 130 11.07 -0.84 5.04
C LEU A 130 12.40 -1.29 4.44
N ALA A 131 13.10 -2.23 5.09
CA ALA A 131 14.47 -2.68 4.73
C ALA A 131 14.58 -3.35 3.34
N ALA A 132 13.60 -3.14 2.48
CA ALA A 132 13.45 -3.66 1.15
C ALA A 132 13.01 -2.56 0.14
N GLY A 133 12.98 -1.29 0.58
CA GLY A 133 12.53 -0.10 -0.17
C GLY A 133 11.04 0.16 0.00
N VAL A 134 10.67 1.33 0.55
CA VAL A 134 9.28 1.76 0.79
C VAL A 134 8.41 1.58 -0.45
N LYS A 135 8.91 2.03 -1.60
CA LYS A 135 8.19 1.92 -2.87
C LYS A 135 7.90 0.48 -3.29
N ALA A 136 8.88 -0.41 -3.14
CA ALA A 136 8.73 -1.80 -3.56
C ALA A 136 7.74 -2.55 -2.66
N THR A 137 7.78 -2.28 -1.36
CA THR A 137 6.81 -2.84 -0.41
C THR A 137 5.39 -2.33 -0.70
N GLU A 138 5.22 -1.03 -0.96
CA GLU A 138 3.91 -0.48 -1.31
C GLU A 138 3.31 -1.07 -2.57
N ILE A 139 4.11 -1.20 -3.63
CA ILE A 139 3.66 -1.86 -4.85
C ILE A 139 3.25 -3.30 -4.54
N ILE A 140 4.00 -4.03 -3.72
CA ILE A 140 3.64 -5.40 -3.35
C ILE A 140 2.27 -5.47 -2.67
N HIS A 141 2.01 -4.67 -1.63
CA HIS A 141 0.71 -4.70 -0.95
C HIS A 141 -0.43 -4.30 -1.88
N ALA A 142 -0.26 -3.23 -2.66
CA ALA A 142 -1.27 -2.76 -3.58
C ALA A 142 -1.60 -3.83 -4.65
N ILE A 143 -0.59 -4.45 -5.26
CA ILE A 143 -0.82 -5.49 -6.27
C ILE A 143 -1.46 -6.73 -5.66
N SER A 144 -1.14 -7.07 -4.42
CA SER A 144 -1.79 -8.18 -3.72
C SER A 144 -3.25 -7.91 -3.36
N ALA A 145 -3.62 -6.68 -3.05
CA ALA A 145 -5.01 -6.28 -2.87
C ALA A 145 -5.75 -6.29 -4.21
N ILE A 146 -5.20 -5.64 -5.23
CA ILE A 146 -5.76 -5.60 -6.59
C ILE A 146 -5.95 -7.00 -7.17
N TYR A 147 -4.96 -7.89 -7.02
CA TYR A 147 -5.09 -9.28 -7.49
C TYR A 147 -6.28 -9.97 -6.82
N ARG A 148 -6.42 -9.85 -5.50
CA ARG A 148 -7.55 -10.41 -4.75
C ARG A 148 -8.90 -9.84 -5.18
N GLU A 149 -8.97 -8.54 -5.49
CA GLU A 149 -10.18 -7.91 -5.99
C GLU A 149 -10.56 -8.41 -7.39
N ILE A 150 -9.55 -8.66 -8.25
CA ILE A 150 -9.77 -9.17 -9.61
C ILE A 150 -10.20 -10.63 -9.61
N THR A 151 -9.49 -11.49 -8.86
CA THR A 151 -9.60 -12.95 -8.99
C THR A 151 -10.41 -13.60 -7.89
N HIS A 152 -10.64 -12.89 -6.78
CA HIS A 152 -11.15 -13.47 -5.52
C HIS A 152 -10.23 -14.55 -4.92
N GLU A 153 -9.00 -14.69 -5.42
CA GLU A 153 -8.03 -15.67 -4.95
C GLU A 153 -6.92 -15.00 -4.13
N LYS A 154 -6.36 -15.75 -3.18
CA LYS A 154 -5.18 -15.28 -2.44
C LYS A 154 -3.98 -15.19 -3.39
N PRO A 155 -3.15 -14.13 -3.29
CA PRO A 155 -1.96 -14.01 -4.12
C PRO A 155 -0.98 -15.11 -3.73
N ASP A 156 -0.55 -15.91 -4.70
CA ASP A 156 0.43 -16.98 -4.49
C ASP A 156 1.67 -16.81 -5.38
N ILE A 157 2.83 -17.00 -4.76
CA ILE A 157 4.14 -17.00 -5.41
C ILE A 157 4.81 -18.33 -5.09
N ALA A 158 5.21 -19.03 -6.14
CA ALA A 158 5.81 -20.35 -6.02
C ALA A 158 7.01 -20.35 -5.05
N SER A 159 7.00 -21.32 -4.15
CA SER A 159 8.05 -21.55 -3.17
C SER A 159 9.22 -22.32 -3.80
N GLY A 160 10.26 -21.61 -4.23
CA GLY A 160 11.49 -22.27 -4.70
C GLY A 160 12.38 -21.39 -5.59
N PRO A 161 13.60 -21.87 -5.91
CA PRO A 161 14.41 -21.28 -6.96
C PRO A 161 13.68 -21.34 -8.31
N ILE A 162 13.87 -20.33 -9.15
CA ILE A 162 13.39 -20.34 -10.53
C ILE A 162 14.34 -21.21 -11.34
N GLY A 163 13.88 -22.40 -11.75
CA GLY A 163 14.57 -23.25 -12.73
C GLY A 163 14.20 -22.87 -14.16
N GLU A 164 14.88 -23.46 -15.15
CA GLU A 164 14.67 -23.17 -16.58
C GLU A 164 13.20 -23.35 -17.03
N ASN A 165 12.46 -24.27 -16.40
CA ASN A 165 11.07 -24.58 -16.75
C ASN A 165 10.05 -24.01 -15.75
N THR A 166 10.45 -23.12 -14.83
CA THR A 166 9.52 -22.53 -13.86
C THR A 166 8.72 -21.42 -14.51
N ILE A 167 7.43 -21.66 -14.74
CA ILE A 167 6.48 -20.65 -15.20
C ILE A 167 6.00 -19.83 -13.98
N PRO A 168 6.21 -18.50 -13.96
CA PRO A 168 5.68 -17.65 -12.88
C PRO A 168 4.15 -17.72 -12.81
N SER A 169 3.58 -17.67 -11.60
CA SER A 169 2.12 -17.61 -11.42
C SER A 169 1.52 -16.34 -12.05
N LEU A 170 0.19 -16.31 -12.28
CA LEU A 170 -0.48 -15.10 -12.79
C LEU A 170 -0.23 -13.88 -11.90
N PHE A 171 -0.30 -14.07 -10.58
CA PHE A 171 0.06 -13.02 -9.62
C PHE A 171 1.53 -12.60 -9.73
N GLU A 172 2.46 -13.56 -9.83
CA GLU A 172 3.89 -13.25 -9.96
C GLU A 172 4.19 -12.44 -11.24
N GLN A 173 3.52 -12.77 -12.35
CA GLN A 173 3.63 -12.02 -13.60
C GLN A 173 3.10 -10.59 -13.46
N LEU A 174 1.95 -10.41 -12.81
CA LEU A 174 1.38 -9.09 -12.53
C LEU A 174 2.30 -8.27 -11.63
N LEU A 175 2.81 -8.88 -10.57
CA LEU A 175 3.71 -8.22 -9.62
C LEU A 175 5.00 -7.75 -10.30
N LEU A 176 5.64 -8.62 -11.08
CA LEU A 176 6.87 -8.27 -11.81
C LEU A 176 6.63 -7.15 -12.82
N ALA A 177 5.50 -7.18 -13.52
CA ALA A 177 5.13 -6.14 -14.45
C ALA A 177 4.92 -4.79 -13.74
N ALA A 178 4.23 -4.77 -12.60
CA ALA A 178 3.99 -3.57 -11.81
C ALA A 178 5.27 -3.00 -11.19
N LEU A 179 6.17 -3.86 -10.68
CA LEU A 179 7.47 -3.43 -10.16
C LEU A 179 8.32 -2.79 -11.26
N ARG A 180 8.34 -3.39 -12.45
CA ARG A 180 9.03 -2.84 -13.62
C ARG A 180 8.46 -1.51 -14.07
N GLU A 181 7.13 -1.39 -14.12
CA GLU A 181 6.42 -0.13 -14.38
C GLU A 181 6.76 0.94 -13.33
N GLY A 182 6.97 0.53 -12.08
CA GLY A 182 7.47 1.35 -10.99
C GLY A 182 8.98 1.65 -11.03
N ASN A 183 9.70 1.37 -12.12
CA ASN A 183 11.15 1.52 -12.24
C ASN A 183 11.94 0.71 -11.19
N ILE A 184 11.39 -0.42 -10.74
CA ILE A 184 12.07 -1.39 -9.87
C ILE A 184 12.38 -2.62 -10.73
N ASP A 185 13.51 -2.57 -11.43
CA ASP A 185 13.97 -3.69 -12.25
C ASP A 185 14.63 -4.74 -11.35
N ILE A 186 13.86 -5.75 -10.97
CA ILE A 186 14.33 -6.86 -10.13
C ILE A 186 14.11 -8.20 -10.82
N LYS A 187 15.09 -9.09 -10.67
CA LYS A 187 14.96 -10.47 -11.11
C LYS A 187 13.82 -11.15 -10.34
N ALA A 188 13.11 -12.06 -11.00
CA ALA A 188 11.99 -12.78 -10.41
C ALA A 188 12.36 -13.48 -9.08
N GLN A 189 13.55 -14.10 -8.98
CA GLN A 189 14.03 -14.70 -7.72
C GLN A 189 14.12 -13.68 -6.58
N SER A 190 14.53 -12.44 -6.86
CA SER A 190 14.59 -11.36 -5.88
C SER A 190 13.20 -10.87 -5.49
N ALA A 191 12.26 -10.81 -6.44
CA ALA A 191 10.85 -10.50 -6.15
C ALA A 191 10.22 -11.52 -5.20
N ARG A 192 10.48 -12.83 -5.39
CA ARG A 192 10.03 -13.88 -4.47
C ARG A 192 10.59 -13.70 -3.06
N LYS A 193 11.89 -13.39 -2.94
CA LYS A 193 12.52 -13.13 -1.63
C LYS A 193 11.91 -11.91 -0.94
N LEU A 194 11.69 -10.83 -1.70
CA LEU A 194 11.07 -9.61 -1.23
C LEU A 194 9.64 -9.85 -0.73
N TRP A 195 8.82 -10.55 -1.53
CA TRP A 195 7.47 -10.97 -1.17
C TRP A 195 7.46 -11.76 0.15
N LYS A 196 8.29 -12.80 0.26
CA LYS A 196 8.37 -13.61 1.48
C LYS A 196 8.76 -12.78 2.70
N LYS A 197 9.75 -11.89 2.56
CA LYS A 197 10.19 -11.00 3.64
C LYS A 197 9.05 -10.12 4.13
N ILE A 198 8.27 -9.54 3.22
CA ILE A 198 7.10 -8.70 3.54
C ILE A 198 6.03 -9.53 4.25
N GLN A 199 5.68 -10.71 3.72
CA GLN A 199 4.71 -11.59 4.36
C GLN A 199 5.12 -12.00 5.79
N THR A 200 6.41 -12.21 6.05
CA THR A 200 6.91 -12.48 7.42
C THR A 200 6.78 -11.28 8.34
N ILE A 201 7.06 -10.06 7.84
CA ILE A 201 6.90 -8.82 8.63
C ILE A 201 5.43 -8.62 8.99
N ASP A 202 4.51 -8.84 8.05
CA ASP A 202 3.06 -8.72 8.25
C ASP A 202 2.49 -9.70 9.28
N GLN A 203 3.15 -10.84 9.50
CA GLN A 203 2.74 -11.84 10.50
C GLN A 203 3.25 -11.51 11.90
N ALA A 204 4.26 -10.65 12.02
CA ALA A 204 4.88 -10.27 13.28
C ALA A 204 4.28 -8.99 13.91
N ASN A 205 3.48 -8.24 13.16
CA ASN A 205 2.82 -6.98 13.55
C ASN A 205 1.30 -7.12 13.67
#